data_AF-A0A925XKF5-F1
#
_entry.id   AF-A0A925XKF5-F1
#
_cell.length_a   1.000
_cell.length_b   1.000
_cell.length_c   1.000
_cell.angle_alpha   90.00
_cell.angle_beta   90.00
_cell.angle_gamma   90.00
#
_symmetry.space_group_name_H-M   'P 1'
#
loop_
_entity.id
_entity.type
_entity.pdbx_description
1 polymer ?
#
loop_
_entity_poly.entity_id
_entity_poly.type
_entity_poly.pdbx_seq_one_letter_code
_entity_poly.pdbx_strand_id
1 'polypeptide(L)'
;MARPDLFIRKPDQPFWIGYAKAVLGIELMVILVAIMAVTASTFLKGPIATVLTFCLLMLGGEDSHKFMDELVGGSFKGGGFLESIYRIVTHMNPTTDLPDNPAFGGMRIFDAGLTSFLWLCKQVIPRLQYFNMSEYVANGFDVPWDASVVPSLLVTLGYLVPCVLLGYFALRIRELESK
;
A
#
# COMPACT_ATOMS: atom_id res chain seq x y z
N MET A 1 4.01 22.88 -12.62
CA MET A 1 4.17 23.05 -11.15
C MET A 1 5.48 23.78 -10.92
N ALA A 2 5.46 24.94 -10.27
CA ALA A 2 6.65 25.70 -9.94
C ALA A 2 7.52 24.89 -8.95
N ARG A 3 8.85 24.91 -9.14
CA ARG A 3 9.79 24.30 -8.20
C ARG A 3 9.58 24.94 -6.81
N PRO A 4 9.65 24.18 -5.72
CA PRO A 4 9.58 24.76 -4.39
C PRO A 4 10.86 25.58 -4.16
N ASP A 5 10.78 26.89 -4.37
CA ASP A 5 11.91 27.84 -4.24
C ASP A 5 12.28 28.15 -2.77
N LEU A 6 11.51 27.63 -1.80
CA LEU A 6 11.80 27.69 -0.38
C LEU A 6 11.95 26.28 0.19
N PHE A 7 13.19 25.81 0.34
CA PHE A 7 13.48 24.56 1.04
C PHE A 7 14.46 24.81 2.18
N ILE A 8 14.22 24.11 3.30
CA ILE A 8 15.14 24.10 4.43
C ILE A 8 16.34 23.23 4.01
N ARG A 9 17.52 23.87 3.90
CA ARG A 9 18.76 23.19 3.54
C ARG A 9 19.16 22.23 4.67
N LYS A 10 19.12 20.93 4.39
CA LYS A 10 19.67 19.87 5.25
C LYS A 10 21.21 19.84 5.15
N PRO A 11 21.93 19.19 6.07
CA PRO A 11 23.39 19.12 6.05
C PRO A 11 23.91 18.60 4.70
N ASP A 12 24.93 19.26 4.14
CA ASP A 12 25.55 18.79 2.91
C ASP A 12 26.24 17.45 3.16
N GLN A 13 25.87 16.45 2.38
CA GLN A 13 26.56 15.15 2.31
C GLN A 13 27.09 14.98 0.89
N PRO A 14 28.21 14.27 0.70
CA PRO A 14 28.70 13.99 -0.64
C PRO A 14 27.69 13.16 -1.43
N PHE A 15 27.54 13.48 -2.72
CA PHE A 15 26.54 12.88 -3.62
C PHE A 15 26.50 11.35 -3.59
N TRP A 16 27.66 10.71 -3.51
CA TRP A 16 27.77 9.24 -3.52
C TRP A 16 27.06 8.58 -2.33
N ILE A 17 26.96 9.25 -1.17
CA ILE A 17 26.24 8.75 0.00
C ILE A 17 24.73 8.75 -0.27
N GLY A 18 24.20 9.87 -0.78
CA GLY A 18 22.78 9.97 -1.13
C GLY A 18 22.40 8.97 -2.23
N TYR A 19 23.25 8.82 -3.24
CA TYR A 19 23.07 7.85 -4.31
C TYR A 19 23.07 6.40 -3.79
N ALA A 20 24.04 6.03 -2.94
CA ALA A 20 24.12 4.68 -2.37
C ALA A 20 22.88 4.34 -1.52
N LYS A 21 22.37 5.29 -0.73
CA LYS A 21 21.11 5.12 0.03
C LYS A 21 19.90 4.91 -0.88
N ALA A 22 19.82 5.65 -1.99
CA ALA A 22 18.71 5.51 -2.94
C ALA A 22 18.75 4.16 -3.66
N VAL A 23 19.94 3.68 -4.05
CA VAL A 23 20.13 2.34 -4.61
C VAL A 23 19.69 1.29 -3.58
N LEU A 24 20.11 1.43 -2.32
CA LEU A 24 19.68 0.54 -1.23
C LEU A 24 18.14 0.51 -1.10
N GLY A 25 17.47 1.65 -1.19
CA GLY A 25 16.01 1.73 -1.16
C GLY A 25 15.34 0.92 -2.27
N ILE A 26 15.85 1.01 -3.51
CA ILE A 26 15.33 0.23 -4.64
C ILE A 26 15.57 -1.27 -4.42
N GLU A 27 16.75 -1.65 -3.95
CA GLU A 27 17.07 -3.06 -3.65
C GLU A 27 16.16 -3.63 -2.55
N LEU A 28 15.88 -2.87 -1.49
CA LEU A 28 14.95 -3.29 -0.43
C LEU A 28 13.52 -3.48 -0.96
N MET A 29 13.09 -2.66 -1.93
CA MET A 29 11.79 -2.84 -2.59
C MET A 29 11.76 -4.14 -3.39
N VAL A 30 12.80 -4.43 -4.17
CA VAL A 30 12.91 -5.68 -4.93
C VAL A 30 12.90 -6.89 -4.00
N ILE A 31 13.62 -6.83 -2.88
CA ILE A 31 13.63 -7.88 -1.85
C ILE A 31 12.24 -8.08 -1.25
N LEU A 32 11.55 -7.01 -0.85
CA LEU A 32 10.19 -7.08 -0.29
C LEU A 32 9.23 -7.77 -1.28
N VAL A 33 9.29 -7.39 -2.55
CA VAL A 33 8.46 -7.97 -3.61
C VAL A 33 8.79 -9.44 -3.83
N ALA A 34 10.07 -9.80 -3.85
CA ALA A 34 10.52 -11.18 -3.98
C ALA A 34 10.03 -12.05 -2.82
N ILE A 35 10.09 -11.56 -1.57
CA ILE A 35 9.60 -12.30 -0.38
C ILE A 35 8.11 -12.59 -0.51
N MET A 36 7.30 -11.59 -0.89
CA MET A 36 5.86 -11.78 -1.07
C MET A 36 5.56 -12.75 -2.21
N ALA A 37 6.26 -12.62 -3.35
CA ALA A 37 6.10 -13.48 -4.51
C ALA A 37 6.45 -14.95 -4.19
N VAL A 38 7.56 -15.18 -3.49
CA VAL A 38 7.99 -16.52 -3.06
C VAL A 38 6.99 -17.10 -2.08
N THR A 39 6.48 -16.31 -1.14
CA THR A 39 5.44 -16.77 -0.19
C THR A 39 4.16 -17.17 -0.91
N ALA A 40 3.69 -16.37 -1.88
CA ALA A 40 2.55 -16.73 -2.72
C ALA A 40 2.79 -18.03 -3.50
N SER A 41 4.01 -18.27 -3.98
CA SER A 41 4.34 -19.45 -4.77
C SER A 41 4.30 -20.77 -3.99
N THR A 42 4.31 -20.75 -2.65
CA THR A 42 4.28 -21.99 -1.86
C THR A 42 2.91 -22.67 -1.88
N PHE A 43 1.83 -21.90 -2.10
CA PHE A 43 0.45 -22.44 -2.12
C PHE A 43 -0.33 -22.14 -3.42
N LEU A 44 0.09 -21.18 -4.25
CA LEU A 44 -0.53 -20.93 -5.56
C LEU A 44 0.27 -21.52 -6.72
N LYS A 45 -0.42 -21.85 -7.82
CA LYS A 45 0.23 -22.14 -9.11
C LYS A 45 0.85 -20.87 -9.69
N GLY A 46 1.95 -21.02 -10.43
CA GLY A 46 2.75 -19.93 -11.01
C GLY A 46 1.93 -18.76 -11.60
N PRO A 47 0.98 -19.00 -12.52
CA PRO A 47 0.19 -17.92 -13.13
C PRO A 47 -0.65 -17.11 -12.14
N ILE A 48 -1.14 -17.74 -11.07
CA ILE A 48 -1.99 -17.07 -10.08
C ILE A 48 -1.11 -16.33 -9.07
N ALA A 49 0.06 -16.89 -8.73
CA ALA A 49 1.05 -16.23 -7.89
C ALA A 49 1.59 -14.93 -8.53
N THR A 50 1.81 -14.91 -9.84
CA THR A 50 2.26 -13.71 -10.55
C THR A 50 1.18 -12.62 -10.58
N VAL A 51 -0.08 -12.98 -10.84
CA VAL A 51 -1.21 -12.04 -10.77
C VAL A 51 -1.36 -11.47 -9.35
N LEU A 52 -1.28 -12.32 -8.32
CA LEU A 52 -1.36 -11.87 -6.93
C LEU A 52 -0.24 -10.88 -6.59
N THR A 53 1.00 -11.20 -6.98
CA THR A 53 2.17 -10.34 -6.74
C THR A 53 2.01 -8.99 -7.44
N PHE A 54 1.52 -9.00 -8.68
CA PHE A 54 1.25 -7.79 -9.45
C PHE A 54 0.15 -6.93 -8.80
N CYS A 55 -0.94 -7.55 -8.33
CA CYS A 55 -1.99 -6.84 -7.59
C CYS A 55 -1.43 -6.22 -6.30
N LEU A 56 -0.64 -6.95 -5.51
CA LEU A 56 -0.04 -6.42 -4.28
C LEU A 56 0.90 -5.24 -4.55
N LEU A 57 1.65 -5.27 -5.66
CA LEU A 57 2.47 -4.16 -6.11
C LEU A 57 1.64 -2.92 -6.44
N MET A 58 0.55 -3.08 -7.20
CA MET A 58 -0.33 -1.97 -7.57
C MET A 58 -1.05 -1.37 -6.36
N LEU A 59 -1.51 -2.21 -5.43
CA LEU A 59 -2.14 -1.75 -4.18
C LEU A 59 -1.12 -1.14 -3.21
N GLY A 60 0.15 -1.56 -3.26
CA GLY A 60 1.24 -1.01 -2.47
C GLY A 60 1.69 0.40 -2.88
N GLY A 61 1.28 0.83 -4.08
CA GLY A 61 1.65 2.11 -4.67
C GLY A 61 1.22 3.34 -3.85
N GLU A 62 1.80 4.49 -4.20
CA GLU A 62 1.55 5.75 -3.48
C GLU A 62 0.10 6.22 -3.63
N ASP A 63 -0.42 6.20 -4.85
CA ASP A 63 -1.74 6.73 -5.17
C ASP A 63 -2.87 5.86 -4.60
N SER A 64 -2.70 4.53 -4.64
CA SER A 64 -3.66 3.59 -4.06
C SER A 64 -3.73 3.71 -2.53
N HIS A 65 -2.59 3.87 -1.86
CA HIS A 65 -2.56 4.13 -0.42
C HIS A 65 -3.22 5.46 -0.04
N LYS A 66 -2.96 6.53 -0.80
CA LYS A 66 -3.62 7.84 -0.58
C LYS A 66 -5.14 7.74 -0.72
N PHE A 67 -5.62 7.04 -1.75
CA PHE A 67 -7.04 6.79 -1.93
C PHE A 67 -7.65 6.00 -0.76
N MET A 68 -6.97 4.96 -0.28
CA MET A 68 -7.41 4.20 0.89
C MET A 68 -7.38 5.02 2.19
N ASP A 69 -6.37 5.90 2.36
CA ASP A 69 -6.28 6.86 3.45
C ASP A 69 -7.47 7.82 3.44
N GLU A 70 -7.85 8.36 2.28
CA GLU A 70 -8.95 9.32 2.12
C GLU A 70 -10.34 8.68 2.31
N LEU A 71 -10.53 7.47 1.79
CA LEU A 71 -11.78 6.72 1.90
C LEU A 71 -12.05 6.31 3.35
N VAL A 72 -11.04 5.80 4.06
CA VAL A 72 -11.18 5.43 5.48
C VAL A 72 -11.26 6.66 6.39
N GLY A 73 -10.58 7.76 6.02
CA GLY A 73 -10.62 9.02 6.75
C GLY A 73 -11.96 9.77 6.65
N GLY A 74 -12.90 9.31 5.83
CA GLY A 74 -14.20 9.95 5.64
C GLY A 74 -14.13 11.32 4.95
N SER A 75 -12.98 11.68 4.38
CA SER A 75 -12.78 12.92 3.62
C SER A 75 -13.43 12.84 2.24
N PHE A 76 -13.68 11.63 1.74
CA PHE A 76 -14.35 11.39 0.48
C PHE A 76 -15.86 11.65 0.57
N LYS A 77 -16.34 12.74 -0.05
CA LYS A 77 -17.78 13.06 -0.11
C LYS A 77 -18.49 12.06 -1.05
N GLY A 78 -19.51 11.35 -0.54
CA GLY A 78 -20.17 10.20 -1.19
C GLY A 78 -19.66 8.83 -0.75
N GLY A 79 -18.94 8.79 0.38
CA GLY A 79 -17.99 7.77 0.85
C GLY A 79 -18.50 6.39 1.28
N GLY A 80 -19.34 5.75 0.48
CA GLY A 80 -19.68 4.34 0.60
C GLY A 80 -19.57 3.62 -0.74
N PHE A 81 -19.29 2.30 -0.75
CA PHE A 81 -19.22 1.54 -1.99
C PHE A 81 -20.59 1.41 -2.66
N LEU A 82 -21.60 1.01 -1.88
CA LEU A 82 -22.98 0.94 -2.37
C LEU A 82 -23.55 2.33 -2.63
N GLU A 83 -23.22 3.29 -1.77
CA GLU A 83 -23.60 4.69 -1.98
C GLU A 83 -23.06 5.24 -3.32
N SER A 84 -21.80 4.98 -3.64
CA SER A 84 -21.16 5.39 -4.90
C SER A 84 -21.81 4.74 -6.11
N ILE A 85 -22.09 3.43 -6.06
CA ILE A 85 -22.76 2.71 -7.15
C ILE A 85 -24.15 3.30 -7.39
N TYR A 86 -24.93 3.50 -6.31
CA TYR A 86 -26.26 4.07 -6.41
C TYR A 86 -26.23 5.47 -7.05
N ARG A 87 -25.30 6.33 -6.63
CA ARG A 87 -25.12 7.67 -7.18
C ARG A 87 -24.73 7.67 -8.66
N ILE A 88 -23.88 6.73 -9.09
CA ILE A 88 -23.50 6.57 -10.50
C ILE A 88 -24.71 6.20 -11.35
N VAL A 89 -25.51 5.21 -10.91
CA VAL A 89 -26.69 4.74 -11.65
C VAL A 89 -27.78 5.81 -11.73
N THR A 90 -27.95 6.59 -10.65
CA THR A 90 -28.97 7.64 -10.55
C THR A 90 -28.48 9.01 -11.04
N HIS A 91 -27.22 9.11 -11.46
CA HIS A 91 -26.56 10.37 -11.84
C HIS A 91 -26.69 11.47 -10.76
N MET A 92 -26.67 11.09 -9.49
CA MET A 92 -26.71 12.04 -8.37
C MET A 92 -25.32 12.62 -8.08
N ASN A 93 -25.28 13.90 -7.72
CA ASN A 93 -24.04 14.56 -7.35
C ASN A 93 -23.50 14.00 -6.01
N PRO A 94 -22.20 13.70 -5.86
CA PRO A 94 -21.59 13.26 -4.61
C PRO A 94 -21.87 14.13 -3.37
N THR A 95 -22.24 15.41 -3.56
CA THR A 95 -22.53 16.33 -2.45
C THR A 95 -24.00 16.38 -2.02
N THR A 96 -24.91 15.71 -2.74
CA THR A 96 -26.34 15.70 -2.36
C THR A 96 -26.57 14.63 -1.30
N ASP A 97 -27.27 14.95 -0.23
CA ASP A 97 -27.64 13.97 0.79
C ASP A 97 -28.57 12.91 0.19
N LEU A 98 -28.44 11.65 0.64
CA LEU A 98 -29.36 10.58 0.23
C LEU A 98 -30.72 10.81 0.89
N PRO A 99 -31.83 10.41 0.24
CA PRO A 99 -33.14 10.46 0.86
C PRO A 99 -33.17 9.60 2.14
N ASP A 100 -33.82 10.08 3.20
CA ASP A 100 -33.95 9.34 4.46
C ASP A 100 -35.04 8.25 4.36
N ASN A 101 -34.68 7.10 3.78
CA ASN A 101 -35.50 5.88 3.75
C ASN A 101 -34.80 4.79 4.58
N PRO A 102 -35.50 3.93 5.34
CA PRO A 102 -34.91 2.76 6.01
C PRO A 102 -34.01 1.89 5.11
N ALA A 103 -34.28 1.83 3.80
CA ALA A 103 -33.40 1.16 2.84
C ALA A 103 -32.00 1.79 2.75
N PHE A 104 -31.90 3.12 2.77
CA PHE A 104 -30.62 3.85 2.74
C PHE A 104 -29.88 3.78 4.08
N GLY A 105 -30.60 3.62 5.20
CA GLY A 105 -30.01 3.31 6.50
C GLY A 105 -29.26 1.97 6.49
N GLY A 106 -29.84 0.94 5.86
CA GLY A 106 -29.18 -0.36 5.66
C GLY A 106 -27.93 -0.27 4.78
N MET A 107 -27.99 0.50 3.69
CA MET A 107 -26.82 0.74 2.81
C MET A 107 -25.67 1.40 3.57
N ARG A 108 -25.94 2.40 4.42
CA ARG A 108 -24.93 3.09 5.21
C ARG A 108 -24.22 2.17 6.22
N ILE A 109 -24.96 1.25 6.83
CA ILE A 109 -24.39 0.24 7.74
C ILE A 109 -23.47 -0.72 6.98
N PHE A 110 -23.90 -1.18 5.81
CA PHE A 110 -23.08 -2.04 4.97
C PHE A 110 -21.79 -1.35 4.52
N ASP A 111 -21.89 -0.10 4.08
CA ASP A 111 -20.74 0.70 3.65
C ASP A 111 -19.78 0.98 4.82
N ALA A 112 -20.29 1.21 6.04
CA ALA A 112 -19.45 1.31 7.23
C ALA A 112 -18.72 -0.01 7.53
N GLY A 113 -19.40 -1.15 7.36
CA GLY A 113 -18.79 -2.48 7.48
C GLY A 113 -17.67 -2.71 6.45
N LEU A 114 -17.92 -2.36 5.18
CA LEU A 114 -16.91 -2.48 4.13
C LEU A 114 -15.73 -1.54 4.35
N THR A 115 -15.97 -0.31 4.80
CA THR A 115 -14.91 0.65 5.14
C THR A 115 -14.05 0.14 6.29
N SER A 116 -14.67 -0.50 7.29
CA SER A 116 -13.95 -1.17 8.39
C SER A 116 -13.08 -2.32 7.88
N PHE A 117 -13.58 -3.11 6.92
CA PHE A 117 -12.79 -4.15 6.26
C PHE A 117 -11.63 -3.59 5.44
N LEU A 118 -11.85 -2.49 4.70
CA LEU A 118 -10.81 -1.80 3.95
C LEU A 118 -9.71 -1.22 4.87
N TRP A 119 -10.05 -0.74 6.07
CA TRP A 119 -9.07 -0.35 7.07
C TRP A 119 -8.17 -1.52 7.50
N LEU A 120 -8.73 -2.73 7.64
CA LEU A 120 -7.93 -3.92 7.93
C LEU A 120 -7.00 -4.25 6.75
N CYS A 121 -7.53 -4.27 5.52
CA CYS A 121 -6.71 -4.51 4.32
C CYS A 121 -5.57 -3.50 4.18
N LYS A 122 -5.83 -2.22 4.45
CA LYS A 122 -4.85 -1.14 4.45
C LYS A 122 -3.65 -1.42 5.37
N GLN A 123 -3.90 -2.03 6.52
CA GLN A 123 -2.84 -2.35 7.48
C GLN A 123 -1.99 -3.56 7.05
N VAL A 124 -2.53 -4.42 6.17
CA VAL A 124 -1.87 -5.63 5.67
C VAL A 124 -1.06 -5.36 4.41
N ILE A 125 -1.42 -4.36 3.60
CA ILE A 125 -0.72 -4.05 2.35
C ILE A 125 0.53 -3.19 2.65
N PRO A 126 1.70 -3.52 2.10
CA PRO A 126 2.91 -2.74 2.34
C PRO A 126 2.83 -1.37 1.67
N ARG A 127 3.22 -0.32 2.38
CA ARG A 127 3.33 1.03 1.85
C ARG A 127 4.65 1.19 1.09
N LEU A 128 4.61 1.19 -0.25
CA LEU A 128 5.81 1.26 -1.09
C LEU A 128 6.39 2.69 -1.20
N GLN A 129 5.68 3.70 -0.70
CA GLN A 129 6.08 5.11 -0.72
C GLN A 129 7.48 5.34 -0.12
N TYR A 130 7.83 4.63 0.96
CA TYR A 130 9.11 4.80 1.65
C TYR A 130 10.33 4.37 0.82
N PHE A 131 10.12 3.56 -0.21
CA PHE A 131 11.19 3.06 -1.07
C PHE A 131 11.49 4.01 -2.24
N ASN A 132 10.62 4.99 -2.52
CA ASN A 132 10.85 5.97 -3.57
C ASN A 132 11.80 7.08 -3.08
N MET A 133 13.10 6.77 -3.08
CA MET A 133 14.15 7.72 -2.70
C MET A 133 14.71 8.51 -3.90
N SER A 134 14.19 8.25 -5.10
CA SER A 134 14.68 8.83 -6.36
C SER A 134 14.50 10.35 -6.40
N GLU A 135 13.43 10.86 -5.82
CA GLU A 135 13.10 12.29 -5.78
C GLU A 135 14.12 13.09 -4.96
N TYR A 136 14.66 12.52 -3.88
CA TYR A 136 15.70 13.18 -3.09
C TYR A 136 16.98 13.37 -3.92
N VAL A 137 17.42 12.32 -4.60
CA VAL A 137 18.63 12.35 -5.43
C VAL A 137 18.45 13.24 -6.66
N ALA A 138 17.27 13.20 -7.30
CA ALA A 138 16.95 14.03 -8.46
C ALA A 138 16.95 15.54 -8.13
N ASN A 139 16.53 15.89 -6.92
CA ASN A 139 16.55 17.27 -6.42
C ASN A 139 17.90 17.66 -5.78
N GLY A 140 18.90 16.78 -5.76
CA GLY A 140 20.22 17.04 -5.18
C GLY A 140 20.25 17.07 -3.65
N PHE A 141 19.24 16.50 -2.99
CA PHE A 141 19.16 16.41 -1.53
C PHE A 141 19.70 15.06 -1.03
N ASP A 142 20.29 15.05 0.17
CA ASP A 142 20.61 13.81 0.86
C ASP A 142 19.34 13.06 1.27
N VAL A 143 19.39 11.73 1.18
CA VAL A 143 18.29 10.85 1.59
C VAL A 143 18.26 10.80 3.13
N PRO A 144 17.17 11.22 3.78
CA PRO A 144 17.06 11.23 5.23
C PRO A 144 16.98 9.81 5.81
N TRP A 145 17.73 9.58 6.89
CA TRP A 145 17.71 8.31 7.61
C TRP A 145 16.35 8.01 8.25
N ASP A 146 15.83 8.95 9.05
CA ASP A 146 14.59 8.75 9.81
C ASP A 146 13.33 8.68 8.95
N ALA A 147 13.28 9.43 7.84
CA ALA A 147 12.07 9.54 7.04
C ALA A 147 11.97 8.50 5.91
N SER A 148 13.08 7.89 5.50
CA SER A 148 13.09 7.00 4.32
C SER A 148 13.86 5.70 4.56
N VAL A 149 15.14 5.77 4.93
CA VAL A 149 15.99 4.56 5.02
C VAL A 149 15.53 3.63 6.15
N VAL A 150 15.37 4.15 7.36
CA VAL A 150 14.93 3.34 8.52
C VAL A 150 13.53 2.76 8.32
N PRO A 151 12.50 3.54 7.90
CA PRO A 151 11.18 3.00 7.59
C PRO A 151 11.21 1.91 6.52
N SER A 152 11.95 2.09 5.43
CA SER A 152 12.03 1.10 4.35
C SER A 152 12.62 -0.23 4.84
N LEU A 153 13.68 -0.18 5.66
CA LEU A 153 14.30 -1.36 6.25
C LEU A 153 13.36 -2.06 7.24
N LEU A 154 12.69 -1.30 8.10
CA LEU A 154 11.72 -1.84 9.06
C LEU A 154 10.51 -2.49 8.37
N VAL A 155 10.02 -1.91 7.28
CA VAL A 155 8.94 -2.52 6.48
C VAL A 155 9.41 -3.84 5.88
N THR A 156 10.58 -3.87 5.24
CA THR A 156 11.11 -5.12 4.65
C THR A 156 11.30 -6.21 5.69
N LEU A 157 11.88 -5.90 6.85
CA LEU A 157 12.05 -6.86 7.96
C LEU A 157 10.72 -7.26 8.60
N GLY A 158 9.80 -6.30 8.74
CA GLY A 158 8.47 -6.52 9.29
C GLY A 158 7.63 -7.50 8.46
N TYR A 159 7.78 -7.48 7.14
CA TYR A 159 7.13 -8.46 6.25
C TYR A 159 7.88 -9.78 6.13
N LEU A 160 9.21 -9.79 6.35
CA LEU A 160 10.01 -11.00 6.27
C LEU A 160 9.54 -12.06 7.28
N VAL A 161 9.28 -11.67 8.53
CA VAL A 161 8.84 -12.59 9.60
C VAL A 161 7.52 -13.32 9.27
N PRO A 162 6.39 -12.63 9.01
CA PRO A 162 5.13 -13.30 8.70
C PRO A 162 5.20 -14.08 7.40
N CYS A 163 5.90 -13.59 6.37
CA CYS A 163 6.06 -14.32 5.12
C CYS A 163 6.80 -15.65 5.29
N VAL A 164 7.88 -15.68 6.09
CA VAL A 164 8.60 -16.92 6.40
C VAL A 164 7.72 -17.89 7.19
N LEU A 165 6.98 -17.40 8.18
CA LEU A 165 6.07 -18.24 8.97
C LEU A 165 4.95 -18.84 8.09
N LEU A 166 4.30 -18.01 7.26
CA LEU A 166 3.25 -18.45 6.34
C LEU A 166 3.79 -19.44 5.30
N GLY A 167 4.97 -19.18 4.73
CA GLY A 167 5.63 -20.09 3.81
C GLY A 167 5.95 -21.44 4.44
N TYR A 168 6.46 -21.44 5.68
CA TYR A 168 6.71 -22.66 6.44
C TYR A 168 5.41 -23.46 6.68
N PHE A 169 4.36 -22.83 7.19
CA PHE A 169 3.08 -23.51 7.43
C PHE A 169 2.46 -24.05 6.15
N ALA A 170 2.47 -23.29 5.05
CA ALA A 170 1.94 -23.71 3.77
C ALA A 170 2.65 -24.97 3.24
N LEU A 171 3.99 -25.01 3.31
CA LEU A 171 4.76 -26.19 2.91
C LEU A 171 4.50 -27.39 3.81
N ARG A 172 4.39 -27.18 5.13
CA ARG A 172 4.09 -28.25 6.09
C ARG A 172 2.72 -28.88 5.86
N ILE A 173 1.69 -28.08 5.57
CA ILE A 173 0.35 -28.59 5.26
C ILE A 173 0.38 -29.46 4.01
N ARG A 174 1.11 -29.01 2.98
CA ARG A 174 1.25 -29.77 1.72
C ARG A 174 1.95 -31.12 1.91
N GLU A 175 2.93 -31.22 2.81
CA GLU A 175 3.58 -32.49 3.15
C GLU A 175 2.62 -33.47 3.86
N LEU A 176 1.66 -32.95 4.64
CA LEU A 176 0.69 -33.76 5.37
C LEU A 176 -0.42 -34.31 4.46
N GLU A 177 -0.87 -33.53 3.48
CA GLU A 177 -1.89 -33.99 2.51
C GLU A 177 -1.36 -35.05 1.53
N SER A 178 -0.04 -35.12 1.35
CA SER A 178 0.60 -36.09 0.46
C SER A 178 0.83 -37.48 1.10
N LYS A 179 0.50 -37.65 2.39
CA LYS A 179 0.62 -38.93 3.12
C LYS A 179 -0.75 -39.55 3.34
#